data_AF-I0YMV9-F1
#
_entry.id   AF-I0YMV9-F1
#
_cell.length_a   1.000
_cell.length_b   1.000
_cell.length_c   1.000
_cell.angle_alpha   90.00
_cell.angle_beta   90.00
_cell.angle_gamma   90.00
#
_symmetry.space_group_name_H-M   'P 1'
#
loop_
_entity.id
_entity.type
_entity.pdbx_description
1 polymer ?
#
loop_
_entity_poly.entity_id
_entity_poly.type
_entity_poly.pdbx_seq_one_letter_code
_entity_poly.pdbx_strand_id
1 'polypeptide(L)'
;MTITAKRISDPTTDKPYFILTELLEDKADFEESQINVRITDGAHFWRKEGQRRLSQPDKWMANTYRAITSPTAESFEYQFSERDGNLKFTIRWRQPGMTGRVKADIVLQLCEGPEHMRSLLDCLFGTLSSLQVSHDAHAKSVADFKEEALRNSKLVEEYATHKEAREEELYAKFSAVLNEKKAKMRELKHRVEDLERKLQDDERSDATDAGSQGARGALDEYNSVYDAETEPSEENEAATLLPMPDTIGQQTQRPQQAASLMDAEATTSRVFTPAERAAMLDAPTQSQEVADDDMEPAPDREIEDMPVAGPAAPAKPRTITKRRRR
;
A
#
# COMPACT_ATOMS: atom_id res chain seq x y z
N MET A 1 2.30 -1.51 28.26
CA MET A 1 1.51 -2.64 28.78
C MET A 1 0.40 -2.92 27.80
N THR A 2 0.39 -4.13 27.24
CA THR A 2 -0.59 -4.54 26.23
C THR A 2 -1.52 -5.55 26.86
N ILE A 3 -2.82 -5.32 26.73
CA ILE A 3 -3.86 -6.15 27.32
C ILE A 3 -4.71 -6.70 26.19
N THR A 4 -4.87 -8.01 26.14
CA THR A 4 -5.72 -8.66 25.14
C THR A 4 -6.74 -9.54 25.84
N ALA A 5 -8.01 -9.36 25.46
CA ALA A 5 -9.11 -10.18 25.93
C ALA A 5 -9.62 -11.07 24.79
N LYS A 6 -9.82 -12.36 25.06
CA LYS A 6 -10.31 -13.33 24.07
C LYS A 6 -11.35 -14.24 24.70
N ARG A 7 -12.47 -14.41 24.00
CA ARG A 7 -13.48 -15.43 24.33
C ARG A 7 -13.09 -16.75 23.67
N ILE A 8 -13.10 -17.83 24.45
CA ILE A 8 -12.81 -19.19 23.99
C ILE A 8 -13.90 -20.11 24.52
N SER A 9 -14.49 -20.94 23.67
CA SER A 9 -15.40 -22.00 24.10
C SER A 9 -14.64 -23.30 24.27
N ASP A 10 -14.91 -24.02 25.35
CA ASP A 10 -14.40 -25.38 25.53
C ASP A 10 -15.19 -26.35 24.65
N PRO A 11 -14.56 -27.07 23.70
CA PRO A 11 -15.27 -28.01 22.83
C PRO A 11 -15.91 -29.19 23.59
N THR A 12 -15.46 -29.48 24.82
CA THR A 12 -15.98 -30.61 25.60
C THR A 12 -17.19 -30.26 26.45
N THR A 13 -17.29 -29.00 26.91
CA THR A 13 -18.35 -28.56 27.82
C THR A 13 -19.26 -27.49 27.21
N ASP A 14 -18.91 -26.95 26.04
CA ASP A 14 -19.53 -25.79 25.40
C ASP A 14 -19.61 -24.54 26.30
N LYS A 15 -18.84 -24.53 27.38
CA LYS A 15 -18.80 -23.39 28.30
C LYS A 15 -17.88 -22.30 27.75
N PRO A 16 -18.32 -21.02 27.75
CA PRO A 16 -17.46 -19.92 27.37
C PRO A 16 -16.51 -19.56 28.51
N TYR A 17 -15.24 -19.39 28.17
CA TYR A 17 -14.21 -18.82 29.03
C TYR A 17 -13.70 -17.52 28.40
N PHE A 18 -13.37 -16.55 29.23
CA PHE A 18 -12.72 -15.31 28.83
C PHE A 18 -11.30 -15.32 29.35
N ILE A 19 -10.35 -15.18 28.43
CA ILE A 19 -8.92 -15.11 28.74
C ILE A 19 -8.48 -13.66 28.59
N LEU A 20 -7.89 -13.13 29.64
CA LEU A 20 -7.22 -11.83 29.66
C LEU A 20 -5.72 -12.06 29.82
N THR A 21 -4.95 -11.60 28.86
CA THR A 21 -3.49 -11.61 28.93
C THR A 21 -2.96 -10.20 29.02
N GLU A 22 -2.06 -10.01 29.98
CA GLU A 22 -1.40 -8.75 30.27
C GLU A 22 0.11 -8.94 30.06
N LEU A 23 0.65 -8.15 29.12
CA LEU A 23 2.07 -8.08 28.82
C LEU A 23 2.67 -6.87 29.55
N LEU A 24 3.47 -7.13 30.59
CA LEU A 24 3.92 -6.10 31.53
C LEU A 24 5.02 -5.21 30.93
N GLU A 25 5.93 -5.78 30.14
CA GLU A 25 7.03 -5.06 29.50
C GLU A 25 7.13 -5.46 28.02
N ASP A 26 6.95 -4.46 27.15
CA ASP A 26 7.22 -4.54 25.72
C ASP A 26 8.66 -4.06 25.48
N LYS A 27 9.62 -4.80 26.04
CA LYS A 27 11.02 -4.63 25.67
C LYS A 27 11.22 -5.30 24.33
N ALA A 28 11.97 -4.65 23.43
CA ALA A 28 12.26 -5.16 22.09
C ALA A 28 12.83 -6.59 22.10
N ASP A 29 13.50 -6.96 23.20
CA ASP A 29 13.94 -8.31 23.47
C ASP A 29 12.85 -9.05 24.26
N PHE A 30 12.00 -9.79 23.53
CA PHE A 30 10.95 -10.65 24.06
C PHE A 30 11.41 -11.65 25.15
N GLU A 31 12.73 -11.77 25.41
CA GLU A 31 13.35 -12.71 26.34
C GLU A 31 12.96 -12.48 27.81
N GLU A 32 12.63 -11.25 28.20
CA GLU A 32 12.29 -10.92 29.58
C GLU A 32 10.79 -10.70 29.82
N SER A 33 9.96 -10.67 28.77
CA SER A 33 8.55 -10.31 28.91
C SER A 33 7.80 -11.32 29.78
N GLN A 34 7.26 -10.83 30.89
CA GLN A 34 6.35 -11.59 31.74
C GLN A 34 4.94 -11.48 31.19
N ILE A 35 4.29 -12.62 31.01
CA ILE A 35 2.88 -12.71 30.62
C ILE A 35 2.08 -13.10 31.85
N ASN A 36 1.15 -12.23 32.23
CA ASN A 36 0.14 -12.55 33.22
C ASN A 36 -1.09 -13.09 32.49
N VAL A 37 -1.54 -14.29 32.86
CA VAL A 37 -2.74 -14.92 32.29
C VAL A 37 -3.82 -14.95 33.36
N ARG A 38 -4.99 -14.42 33.01
CA ARG A 38 -6.20 -14.44 33.83
C ARG A 38 -7.31 -15.09 33.03
N ILE A 39 -8.08 -15.99 33.63
CA ILE A 39 -9.19 -16.69 32.98
C ILE A 39 -10.42 -16.57 33.88
N THR A 40 -11.59 -16.36 33.28
CA THR A 40 -12.88 -16.38 33.99
C THR A 40 -13.95 -17.07 33.17
N ASP A 41 -14.83 -17.82 33.84
CA ASP A 41 -16.05 -18.40 33.29
C ASP A 41 -17.29 -17.53 33.60
N GLY A 42 -17.10 -16.36 34.23
CA GLY A 42 -18.15 -15.47 34.73
C GLY A 42 -18.55 -15.70 36.19
N ALA A 43 -18.25 -16.86 36.77
CA ALA A 43 -18.52 -17.18 38.17
C ALA A 43 -17.24 -17.23 39.02
N HIS A 44 -16.19 -17.81 38.46
CA HIS A 44 -14.88 -18.00 39.05
C HIS A 44 -13.82 -17.24 38.26
N PHE A 45 -12.69 -17.00 38.93
CA PHE A 45 -11.56 -16.29 38.36
C PHE A 45 -10.29 -17.04 38.70
N TRP A 46 -9.46 -17.29 37.70
CA TRP A 46 -8.18 -17.95 37.86
C TRP A 46 -7.05 -17.08 37.32
N ARG A 47 -5.90 -17.07 38.01
CA ARG A 47 -4.74 -16.26 37.65
C ARG A 47 -3.46 -17.07 37.67
N LYS A 48 -2.55 -16.71 36.77
CA LYS A 48 -1.15 -17.10 36.80
C LYS A 48 -0.29 -15.87 36.57
N GLU A 49 0.53 -15.52 37.55
CA GLU A 49 1.49 -14.42 37.47
C GLU A 49 2.84 -14.90 36.94
N GLY A 50 3.51 -14.03 36.18
CA GLY A 50 4.96 -14.11 36.00
C GLY A 50 5.49 -15.42 35.41
N GLN A 51 4.81 -16.00 34.42
CA GLN A 51 5.37 -17.14 33.69
C GLN A 51 6.60 -16.67 32.89
N ARG A 52 7.77 -16.70 33.55
CA ARG A 52 9.06 -16.33 32.94
C ARG A 52 9.33 -17.21 31.74
N ARG A 53 9.85 -16.59 30.67
CA ARG A 53 10.45 -17.30 29.53
C ARG A 53 11.60 -18.16 30.07
N LEU A 54 11.48 -19.48 29.94
CA LEU A 54 12.62 -20.38 30.16
C LEU A 54 13.58 -20.20 28.97
N SER A 55 14.87 -20.10 29.26
CA SER A 55 15.92 -19.86 28.27
C SER A 55 15.98 -20.99 27.24
N GLN A 56 15.45 -20.71 26.04
CA GLN A 56 15.41 -21.50 24.78
C GLN A 56 14.26 -22.53 24.54
N PRO A 57 13.73 -22.63 23.29
CA PRO A 57 13.68 -21.64 22.21
C PRO A 57 12.24 -21.26 21.75
N ASP A 58 12.06 -19.94 21.64
CA ASP A 58 11.18 -19.10 20.82
C ASP A 58 9.84 -19.62 20.29
N LYS A 59 9.78 -20.77 19.61
CA LYS A 59 8.59 -21.17 18.87
C LYS A 59 7.46 -21.64 19.78
N TRP A 60 7.77 -22.33 20.88
CA TRP A 60 6.74 -22.86 21.77
C TRP A 60 6.01 -21.74 22.52
N MET A 61 6.76 -20.80 23.12
CA MET A 61 6.17 -19.63 23.78
C MET A 61 5.51 -18.68 22.79
N ALA A 62 6.12 -18.42 21.61
CA ALA A 62 5.49 -17.59 20.59
C ALA A 62 4.17 -18.20 20.12
N ASN A 63 4.10 -19.51 19.88
CA ASN A 63 2.86 -20.18 19.52
C ASN A 63 1.84 -20.19 20.65
N THR A 64 2.27 -20.35 21.90
CA THR A 64 1.39 -20.27 23.07
C THR A 64 0.82 -18.87 23.23
N TYR A 65 1.67 -17.83 23.14
CA TYR A 65 1.24 -16.44 23.15
C TYR A 65 0.30 -16.15 21.99
N ARG A 66 0.68 -16.53 20.77
CA ARG A 66 -0.16 -16.42 19.57
C ARG A 66 -1.51 -17.10 19.76
N ALA A 67 -1.56 -18.30 20.35
CA ALA A 67 -2.81 -19.01 20.60
C ALA A 67 -3.75 -18.22 21.53
N ILE A 68 -3.20 -17.48 22.48
CA ILE A 68 -3.96 -16.74 23.49
C ILE A 68 -4.31 -15.32 23.02
N THR A 69 -3.42 -14.66 22.28
CA THR A 69 -3.59 -13.27 21.85
C THR A 69 -4.14 -13.10 20.44
N SER A 70 -3.92 -14.07 19.55
CA SER A 70 -4.36 -13.93 18.16
C SER A 70 -5.87 -14.14 18.02
N PRO A 71 -6.55 -13.31 17.21
CA PRO A 71 -7.98 -13.44 16.94
C PRO A 71 -8.29 -14.68 16.09
N THR A 72 -7.39 -15.07 15.19
CA THR A 72 -7.60 -16.19 14.25
C THR A 72 -7.12 -17.51 14.87
N ALA A 73 -8.06 -18.40 15.22
CA ALA A 73 -7.81 -19.60 16.01
C ALA A 73 -7.76 -20.92 15.20
N GLU A 74 -7.72 -20.87 13.87
CA GLU A 74 -8.00 -22.04 13.01
C GLU A 74 -7.09 -23.27 13.19
N SER A 75 -5.97 -23.16 13.93
CA SER A 75 -5.05 -24.28 14.21
C SER A 75 -4.90 -24.64 15.70
N PHE A 76 -5.64 -23.99 16.59
CA PHE A 76 -5.52 -24.17 18.04
C PHE A 76 -6.75 -24.86 18.61
N GLU A 77 -6.53 -25.91 19.38
CA GLU A 77 -7.55 -26.58 20.18
C GLU A 77 -7.33 -26.24 21.65
N TYR A 78 -8.41 -25.83 22.31
CA TYR A 78 -8.40 -25.43 23.70
C TYR A 78 -9.14 -26.48 24.53
N GLN A 79 -8.62 -26.80 25.71
CA GLN A 79 -9.29 -27.69 26.65
C GLN A 79 -9.09 -27.19 28.08
N PHE A 80 -10.16 -27.18 28.85
CA PHE A 80 -10.17 -26.73 30.23
C PHE A 80 -10.45 -27.92 31.14
N SER A 81 -9.73 -28.00 32.26
CA SER A 81 -9.97 -29.04 33.26
C SER A 81 -9.73 -28.47 34.64
N GLU A 82 -10.74 -28.54 35.49
CA GLU A 82 -10.69 -28.03 36.86
C GLU A 82 -10.34 -29.17 37.82
N ARG A 83 -9.36 -28.97 38.70
CA ARG A 83 -9.00 -29.90 39.78
C ARG A 83 -8.49 -29.12 40.99
N ASP A 84 -9.04 -29.44 42.16
CA ASP A 84 -8.61 -28.88 43.45
C ASP A 84 -8.66 -27.34 43.47
N GLY A 85 -9.70 -26.77 42.86
CA GLY A 85 -9.87 -25.31 42.65
C GLY A 85 -8.96 -24.72 41.57
N ASN A 86 -7.91 -25.40 41.14
CA ASN A 86 -7.03 -24.92 40.08
C ASN A 86 -7.60 -25.23 38.69
N LEU A 87 -7.45 -24.29 37.77
CA LEU A 87 -7.82 -24.47 36.37
C LEU A 87 -6.59 -24.87 35.57
N LYS A 88 -6.62 -26.06 34.98
CA LYS A 88 -5.64 -26.49 33.98
C LYS A 88 -6.15 -26.17 32.59
N PHE A 89 -5.55 -25.16 31.97
CA PHE A 89 -5.76 -24.73 30.60
C PHE A 89 -4.75 -25.40 29.67
N THR A 90 -5.26 -26.21 28.74
CA THR A 90 -4.47 -26.95 27.76
C THR A 90 -4.68 -26.35 26.37
N ILE A 91 -3.58 -26.03 25.69
CA ILE A 91 -3.58 -25.59 24.29
C ILE A 91 -2.90 -26.68 23.46
N ARG A 92 -3.55 -27.13 22.38
CA ARG A 92 -2.95 -28.04 21.40
C ARG A 92 -2.91 -27.39 20.03
N TRP A 93 -1.82 -27.59 19.29
CA TRP A 93 -1.71 -27.12 17.91
C TRP A 93 -0.87 -28.07 17.07
N ARG A 94 -1.02 -28.00 15.75
CA ARG A 94 -0.16 -28.72 14.80
C ARG A 94 1.00 -27.84 14.41
N GLN A 95 2.22 -28.36 14.52
CA GLN A 95 3.42 -27.68 14.03
C GLN A 95 3.76 -28.20 12.63
N PRO A 96 3.96 -27.33 11.63
CA PRO A 96 4.38 -27.75 10.29
C PRO A 96 5.64 -28.62 10.37
N GLY A 97 5.63 -29.77 9.70
CA GLY A 97 6.75 -30.72 9.70
C GLY A 97 6.80 -31.68 10.90
N MET A 98 5.83 -31.64 11.82
CA MET A 98 5.69 -32.65 12.89
C MET A 98 4.43 -33.48 12.68
N THR A 99 4.53 -34.80 12.81
CA THR A 99 3.42 -35.76 12.68
C THR A 99 2.52 -35.83 13.92
N GLY A 100 2.58 -34.84 14.81
CA GLY A 100 1.84 -34.81 16.07
C GLY A 100 1.29 -33.44 16.43
N ARG A 101 0.49 -33.39 17.51
CA ARG A 101 0.05 -32.13 18.12
C ARG A 101 1.01 -31.75 19.24
N VAL A 102 1.49 -30.52 19.19
CA VAL A 102 2.19 -29.89 20.31
C VAL A 102 1.17 -29.51 21.36
N LYS A 103 1.54 -29.61 22.63
CA LYS A 103 0.68 -29.32 23.77
C LYS A 103 1.37 -28.35 24.73
N ALA A 104 0.65 -27.33 25.17
CA ALA A 104 1.05 -26.45 26.27
C ALA A 104 0.02 -26.56 27.40
N ASP A 105 0.51 -26.76 28.63
CA ASP A 105 -0.31 -26.81 29.84
C ASP A 105 -0.01 -25.57 30.69
N ILE A 106 -1.05 -24.79 30.99
CA ILE A 106 -1.01 -23.63 31.89
C ILE A 106 -1.91 -23.96 33.07
N VAL A 107 -1.33 -24.08 34.26
CA VAL A 107 -2.08 -24.24 35.51
C VAL A 107 -2.26 -22.88 36.16
N LEU A 108 -3.51 -22.50 36.42
CA LEU A 108 -3.90 -21.24 37.03
C LEU A 108 -4.51 -21.48 38.41
N GLN A 109 -4.25 -20.56 39.34
CA GLN A 109 -4.74 -20.60 40.71
C GLN A 109 -6.07 -19.88 40.84
N LEU A 110 -7.01 -20.45 41.60
CA LEU A 110 -8.28 -19.78 41.92
C LEU A 110 -8.00 -18.50 42.71
N CYS A 111 -8.61 -17.40 42.29
CA CYS A 111 -8.65 -16.18 43.09
C CYS A 111 -10.04 -16.03 43.67
N GLU A 112 -10.14 -16.08 44.98
CA GLU A 112 -11.38 -15.82 45.69
C GLU A 112 -11.59 -14.31 45.82
N GLY A 113 -12.84 -13.88 45.63
CA GLY A 113 -13.27 -12.50 45.90
C GLY A 113 -13.67 -11.68 44.67
N PRO A 114 -14.66 -10.79 44.81
CA PRO A 114 -15.22 -10.01 43.71
C PRO A 114 -14.26 -8.94 43.16
N GLU A 115 -13.21 -8.57 43.90
CA GLU A 115 -12.29 -7.49 43.52
C GLU A 115 -11.55 -7.79 42.20
N HIS A 116 -11.27 -9.06 41.91
CA HIS A 116 -10.61 -9.44 40.66
C HIS A 116 -11.49 -9.18 39.43
N MET A 117 -12.79 -9.45 39.56
CA MET A 117 -13.76 -9.17 38.50
C MET A 117 -13.96 -7.67 38.31
N ARG A 118 -14.02 -6.90 39.41
CA ARG A 118 -14.07 -5.43 39.34
C ARG A 118 -12.84 -4.86 38.65
N SER A 119 -11.65 -5.27 39.06
CA SER A 119 -10.40 -4.83 38.42
C SER A 119 -10.33 -5.18 36.93
N LEU A 120 -10.84 -6.35 36.53
CA LEU A 120 -10.94 -6.72 35.12
C LEU A 120 -11.92 -5.82 34.36
N LEU A 121 -13.10 -5.57 34.92
CA LEU A 121 -14.09 -4.70 34.30
C LEU A 121 -13.58 -3.25 34.20
N ASP A 122 -12.98 -2.71 35.25
CA ASP A 122 -12.36 -1.38 35.26
C ASP A 122 -11.29 -1.27 34.19
N CYS A 123 -10.47 -2.31 34.04
CA CYS A 123 -9.46 -2.39 32.99
C CYS A 123 -10.10 -2.38 31.60
N LEU A 124 -11.13 -3.19 31.35
CA LEU A 124 -11.82 -3.25 30.07
C LEU A 124 -12.50 -1.92 29.73
N PHE A 125 -13.20 -1.33 30.70
CA PHE A 125 -13.82 -0.01 30.54
C PHE A 125 -12.76 1.08 30.26
N GLY A 126 -11.64 1.05 30.98
CA GLY A 126 -10.51 1.96 30.71
C GLY A 126 -9.97 1.82 29.30
N THR A 127 -9.78 0.58 28.81
CA THR A 127 -9.35 0.34 27.42
C THR A 127 -10.38 0.79 26.40
N LEU A 128 -11.67 0.58 26.65
CA LEU A 128 -12.76 1.01 25.77
C LEU A 128 -12.83 2.53 25.68
N SER A 129 -12.78 3.23 26.82
CA SER A 129 -12.79 4.70 26.86
C SER A 129 -11.57 5.29 26.15
N SER A 130 -10.39 4.71 26.36
CA SER A 130 -9.16 5.13 25.65
C SER A 130 -9.28 4.91 24.15
N LEU A 131 -9.78 3.75 23.72
CA LEU A 131 -10.01 3.44 22.30
C LEU A 131 -11.03 4.39 21.68
N GLN A 132 -12.09 4.75 22.40
CA GLN A 132 -13.09 5.70 21.93
C GLN A 132 -12.50 7.10 21.74
N VAL A 133 -11.73 7.61 22.72
CA VAL A 133 -11.04 8.90 22.59
C VAL A 133 -10.07 8.91 21.41
N SER A 134 -9.32 7.82 21.22
CA SER A 134 -8.41 7.65 20.08
C SER A 134 -9.18 7.61 18.75
N HIS A 135 -10.27 6.87 18.68
CA HIS A 135 -11.14 6.80 17.51
C HIS A 135 -11.68 8.19 17.14
N ASP A 136 -12.18 8.95 18.10
CA ASP A 136 -12.74 10.28 17.86
C ASP A 136 -11.65 11.28 17.41
N ALA A 137 -10.45 11.19 17.98
CA ALA A 137 -9.29 11.96 17.53
C ALA A 137 -8.91 11.62 16.09
N HIS A 138 -8.85 10.33 15.74
CA HIS A 138 -8.58 9.90 14.37
C HIS A 138 -9.68 10.33 13.39
N ALA A 139 -10.95 10.25 13.78
CA ALA A 139 -12.08 10.69 12.97
C ALA A 139 -11.99 12.19 12.66
N LYS A 140 -11.62 13.01 13.66
CA LYS A 140 -11.38 14.44 13.48
C LYS A 140 -10.22 14.70 12.51
N SER A 141 -9.07 14.06 12.71
CA SER A 141 -7.92 14.22 11.80
C SER A 141 -8.26 13.83 10.36
N VAL A 142 -9.04 12.76 10.15
CA VAL A 142 -9.50 12.37 8.81
C VAL A 142 -10.41 13.44 8.18
N ALA A 143 -11.28 14.08 8.97
CA ALA A 143 -12.13 15.16 8.49
C ALA A 143 -11.28 16.39 8.08
N ASP A 144 -10.32 16.77 8.92
CA ASP A 144 -9.40 17.89 8.66
C ASP A 144 -8.57 17.65 7.38
N PHE A 145 -8.01 16.43 7.22
CA PHE A 145 -7.28 16.06 6.01
C PHE A 145 -8.15 16.07 4.74
N LYS A 146 -9.42 15.68 4.85
CA LYS A 146 -10.35 15.75 3.71
C LYS A 146 -10.62 17.20 3.31
N GLU A 147 -10.79 18.09 4.28
CA GLU A 147 -10.99 19.51 3.99
C GLU A 147 -9.74 20.13 3.33
N GLU A 148 -8.55 19.81 3.83
CA GLU A 148 -7.29 20.28 3.27
C GLU A 148 -7.05 19.72 1.86
N ALA A 149 -7.33 18.44 1.63
CA ALA A 149 -7.24 17.83 0.30
C ALA A 149 -8.18 18.52 -0.71
N LEU A 150 -9.41 18.84 -0.30
CA LEU A 150 -10.35 19.59 -1.15
C LEU A 150 -9.85 21.02 -1.44
N ARG A 151 -9.30 21.71 -0.43
CA ARG A 151 -8.72 23.05 -0.62
C ARG A 151 -7.55 23.02 -1.59
N ASN A 152 -6.64 22.06 -1.44
CA ASN A 152 -5.49 21.89 -2.32
C ASN A 152 -5.92 21.52 -3.73
N SER A 153 -6.92 20.65 -3.89
CA SER A 153 -7.47 20.32 -5.22
C SER A 153 -7.99 21.56 -5.95
N LYS A 154 -8.71 22.44 -5.24
CA LYS A 154 -9.21 23.71 -5.82
C LYS A 154 -8.07 24.64 -6.22
N LEU A 155 -7.07 24.79 -5.36
CA LEU A 155 -5.89 25.61 -5.68
C LEU A 155 -5.17 25.08 -6.92
N VAL A 156 -5.01 23.76 -7.06
CA VAL A 156 -4.38 23.16 -8.24
C VAL A 156 -5.18 23.44 -9.52
N GLU A 157 -6.52 23.37 -9.45
CA GLU A 157 -7.39 23.71 -10.58
C GLU A 157 -7.28 25.20 -10.96
N GLU A 158 -7.28 26.09 -9.97
CA GLU A 158 -7.05 27.53 -10.19
C GLU A 158 -5.68 27.81 -10.82
N TYR A 159 -4.61 27.16 -10.34
CA TYR A 159 -3.28 27.31 -10.95
C TYR A 159 -3.22 26.77 -12.38
N ALA A 160 -3.89 25.65 -12.67
CA ALA A 160 -3.94 25.08 -14.01
C ALA A 160 -4.64 26.04 -14.99
N THR A 161 -5.81 26.56 -14.61
CA THR A 161 -6.55 27.52 -15.45
C THR A 161 -5.78 28.83 -15.66
N HIS A 162 -5.14 29.36 -14.62
CA HIS A 162 -4.29 30.55 -14.74
C HIS A 162 -3.06 30.30 -15.63
N LYS A 163 -2.47 29.11 -15.56
CA LYS A 163 -1.34 28.72 -16.40
C LYS A 163 -1.77 28.66 -17.87
N GLU A 164 -2.87 27.99 -18.17
CA GLU A 164 -3.42 27.88 -19.53
C GLU A 164 -3.71 29.26 -20.12
N ALA A 165 -4.40 30.13 -19.39
CA ALA A 165 -4.69 31.49 -19.84
C ALA A 165 -3.42 32.30 -20.15
N ARG A 166 -2.37 32.14 -19.33
CA ARG A 166 -1.08 32.81 -19.56
C ARG A 166 -0.33 32.21 -20.75
N GLU A 167 -0.39 30.89 -20.94
CA GLU A 167 0.21 30.22 -22.10
C GLU A 167 -0.47 30.69 -23.39
N GLU A 168 -1.79 30.79 -23.42
CA GLU A 168 -2.55 31.35 -24.55
C GLU A 168 -2.13 32.80 -24.86
N GLU A 169 -2.01 33.65 -23.85
CA GLU A 169 -1.56 35.03 -24.02
C GLU A 169 -0.14 35.11 -24.61
N LEU A 170 0.78 34.27 -24.11
CA LEU A 170 2.13 34.19 -24.63
C LEU A 170 2.15 33.69 -26.08
N TYR A 171 1.39 32.64 -26.40
CA TYR A 171 1.29 32.14 -27.77
C TYR A 171 0.73 33.19 -28.73
N ALA A 172 -0.29 33.94 -28.31
CA ALA A 172 -0.83 35.05 -29.10
C ALA A 172 0.26 36.09 -29.39
N LYS A 173 1.02 36.53 -28.37
CA LYS A 173 2.14 37.48 -28.54
C LYS A 173 3.23 36.94 -29.47
N PHE A 174 3.65 35.68 -29.29
CA PHE A 174 4.65 35.06 -30.14
C PHE A 174 4.17 34.96 -31.60
N SER A 175 2.91 34.59 -31.83
CA SER A 175 2.34 34.50 -33.17
C SER A 175 2.30 35.86 -33.87
N ALA A 176 1.99 36.94 -33.14
CA ALA A 176 2.01 38.30 -33.68
C ALA A 176 3.41 38.71 -34.14
N VAL A 177 4.43 38.48 -33.31
CA VAL A 177 5.84 38.75 -33.65
C VAL A 177 6.29 37.94 -34.87
N LEU A 178 5.92 36.65 -34.93
CA LEU A 178 6.25 35.80 -36.07
C LEU A 178 5.57 36.28 -37.36
N ASN A 179 4.33 36.72 -37.28
CA ASN A 179 3.60 37.26 -38.43
C ASN A 179 4.21 38.58 -38.91
N GLU A 180 4.62 39.46 -38.00
CA GLU A 180 5.33 40.70 -38.34
C GLU A 180 6.67 40.40 -39.04
N LYS A 181 7.45 39.45 -38.50
CA LYS A 181 8.70 39.01 -39.14
C LYS A 181 8.46 38.40 -40.52
N LYS A 182 7.42 37.57 -40.68
CA LYS A 182 7.02 37.01 -41.97
C LYS A 182 6.62 38.09 -42.97
N ALA A 183 5.89 39.11 -42.53
CA ALA A 183 5.50 40.24 -43.36
C ALA A 183 6.73 41.03 -43.85
N LYS A 184 7.65 41.37 -42.93
CA LYS A 184 8.92 42.05 -43.27
C LYS A 184 9.78 41.24 -44.25
N MET A 185 9.88 39.92 -44.08
CA MET A 185 10.61 39.06 -45.03
C MET A 185 9.97 39.07 -46.42
N ARG A 186 8.64 39.06 -46.52
CA ARG A 186 7.93 39.16 -47.81
C ARG A 186 8.15 40.51 -48.48
N GLU A 187 8.11 41.59 -47.71
CA GLU A 187 8.38 42.95 -48.20
C GLU A 187 9.81 43.07 -48.72
N LEU A 188 10.81 42.61 -47.95
CA LEU A 188 12.21 42.60 -48.37
C LEU A 188 12.41 41.75 -49.63
N LYS A 189 11.79 40.57 -49.70
CA LYS A 189 11.85 39.71 -50.89
C LYS A 189 11.28 40.42 -52.12
N HIS A 190 10.11 41.07 -52.00
CA HIS A 190 9.53 41.84 -53.10
C HIS A 190 10.44 42.99 -53.54
N ARG A 191 11.04 43.71 -52.57
CA ARG A 191 11.97 44.81 -52.88
C ARG A 191 13.24 44.33 -53.58
N VAL A 192 13.78 43.17 -53.19
CA VAL A 192 14.92 42.55 -53.88
C VAL A 192 14.53 42.16 -55.30
N GLU A 193 13.39 41.48 -55.49
CA GLU A 193 12.89 41.10 -56.82
C GLU A 193 12.65 42.33 -57.74
N ASP A 194 12.14 43.44 -57.20
CA ASP A 194 11.96 44.70 -57.95
C ASP A 194 13.31 45.32 -58.37
N LEU A 195 14.31 45.27 -57.49
CA LEU A 195 15.66 45.78 -57.78
C LEU A 195 16.34 44.91 -58.83
N GLU A 196 16.20 43.59 -58.75
CA GLU A 196 16.72 42.65 -59.75
C GLU A 196 16.08 42.88 -61.13
N ARG A 197 14.77 43.13 -61.19
CA ARG A 197 14.11 43.48 -62.47
C ARG A 197 14.61 44.79 -63.06
N LYS A 198 14.76 45.84 -62.23
CA LYS A 198 15.30 47.13 -62.69
C LYS A 198 16.71 47.00 -63.23
N LEU A 199 17.57 46.21 -62.55
CA LEU A 199 18.92 45.91 -63.04
C LEU A 199 18.88 45.19 -64.40
N GLN A 200 18.00 44.20 -64.58
CA GLN A 200 17.84 43.52 -65.87
C GLN A 200 17.31 44.42 -66.99
N ASP A 201 16.41 45.36 -66.67
CA ASP A 201 15.88 46.32 -67.65
C ASP A 201 16.92 47.39 -68.02
N ASP A 202 17.73 47.86 -67.06
CA ASP A 202 18.86 48.77 -67.31
C ASP A 202 19.92 48.08 -68.19
N GLU A 203 20.27 46.82 -67.90
CA GLU A 203 21.18 46.00 -68.74
C GLU A 203 20.63 45.76 -70.16
N ARG A 204 19.30 45.66 -70.33
CA ARG A 204 18.67 45.53 -71.66
C ARG A 204 18.60 46.85 -72.42
N SER A 205 18.48 47.98 -71.73
CA SER A 205 18.44 49.31 -72.36
C SER A 205 19.82 49.77 -72.85
N ASP A 206 20.90 49.30 -72.21
CA ASP A 206 22.29 49.54 -72.64
C ASP A 206 22.74 48.58 -73.77
N ALA A 207 22.00 47.49 -74.00
CA ALA A 207 22.28 46.53 -75.07
C ALA A 207 21.77 46.95 -76.46
N THR A 208 21.05 48.08 -76.58
CA THR A 208 20.55 48.61 -77.86
C THR A 208 21.38 49.73 -78.49
N ASP A 209 22.49 50.17 -77.88
CA ASP A 209 23.40 51.16 -78.50
C ASP A 209 24.90 50.88 -78.29
N ALA A 210 25.31 49.61 -78.31
CA ALA A 210 26.72 49.26 -78.43
C ALA A 210 26.90 47.95 -79.19
N GLY A 211 27.10 48.07 -80.50
CA GLY A 211 27.72 47.01 -81.27
C GLY A 211 29.14 46.71 -80.76
N SER A 212 29.51 45.43 -80.85
CA SER A 212 30.88 44.95 -81.08
C SER A 212 31.96 45.32 -80.03
N GLN A 213 32.30 44.37 -79.15
CA GLN A 213 33.64 43.73 -79.09
C GLN A 213 33.72 42.75 -77.92
N GLY A 214 34.43 41.64 -78.14
CA GLY A 214 34.49 40.52 -77.20
C GLY A 214 35.67 40.52 -76.23
N ALA A 215 35.87 39.31 -75.71
CA ALA A 215 37.03 38.75 -74.99
C ALA A 215 37.05 38.81 -73.45
N ARG A 216 36.99 37.58 -72.88
CA ARG A 216 37.91 36.98 -71.88
C ARG A 216 37.83 37.35 -70.39
N GLY A 217 37.80 36.28 -69.57
CA GLY A 217 38.26 36.19 -68.16
C GLY A 217 37.21 35.47 -67.32
N ALA A 218 37.27 34.15 -67.05
CA ALA A 218 38.21 33.41 -66.20
C ALA A 218 38.22 33.88 -64.74
N LEU A 219 38.12 32.90 -63.81
CA LEU A 219 38.09 32.93 -62.33
C LEU A 219 36.67 32.77 -61.75
N ASP A 220 36.39 31.90 -60.79
CA ASP A 220 37.23 30.88 -60.14
C ASP A 220 36.30 29.87 -59.46
N GLU A 221 36.81 28.66 -59.40
CA GLU A 221 36.32 27.55 -58.61
C GLU A 221 36.60 27.83 -57.13
N TYR A 222 35.58 27.93 -56.26
CA TYR A 222 35.82 27.73 -54.83
C TYR A 222 34.66 27.03 -54.13
N ASN A 223 34.90 25.74 -53.92
CA ASN A 223 34.17 24.80 -53.11
C ASN A 223 34.88 24.70 -51.73
N SER A 224 34.24 25.11 -50.64
CA SER A 224 34.46 24.62 -49.26
C SER A 224 33.30 25.14 -48.39
N VAL A 225 32.50 24.36 -47.65
CA VAL A 225 32.77 23.36 -46.61
C VAL A 225 33.64 23.90 -45.47
N TYR A 226 32.96 24.53 -44.51
CA TYR A 226 33.22 24.66 -43.07
C TYR A 226 31.81 24.92 -42.49
N ASP A 227 31.13 24.13 -41.65
CA ASP A 227 31.49 23.17 -40.60
C ASP A 227 32.65 23.59 -39.72
N ALA A 228 32.37 24.51 -38.79
CA ALA A 228 33.02 24.53 -37.49
C ALA A 228 32.16 25.36 -36.51
N GLU A 229 31.87 24.71 -35.39
CA GLU A 229 31.24 25.20 -34.19
C GLU A 229 31.83 26.53 -33.71
N THR A 230 30.98 27.40 -33.13
CA THR A 230 31.46 28.45 -32.24
C THR A 230 30.58 28.45 -31.00
N GLU A 231 31.26 28.17 -29.89
CA GLU A 231 30.80 28.06 -28.52
C GLU A 231 30.01 29.27 -27.99
N PRO A 232 29.24 29.08 -26.90
CA PRO A 232 28.54 30.16 -26.22
C PRO A 232 29.51 31.09 -25.50
N SER A 233 29.41 32.39 -25.80
CA SER A 233 30.09 33.45 -25.04
C SER A 233 29.39 33.63 -23.69
N GLU A 234 30.09 33.31 -22.61
CA GLU A 234 29.82 33.86 -21.28
C GLU A 234 30.45 35.26 -21.14
N GLU A 235 29.90 36.02 -20.19
CA GLU A 235 30.38 37.29 -19.62
C GLU A 235 30.27 38.57 -20.48
N ASN A 236 29.33 39.47 -20.15
CA ASN A 236 29.61 40.44 -19.09
C ASN A 236 28.37 41.26 -18.67
N GLU A 237 28.43 41.65 -17.40
CA GLU A 237 27.47 42.32 -16.54
C GLU A 237 27.19 43.78 -16.95
N ALA A 238 25.95 44.25 -16.72
CA ALA A 238 25.66 45.34 -15.77
C ALA A 238 24.26 45.96 -15.97
N ALA A 239 23.57 46.08 -14.84
CA ALA A 239 22.52 47.05 -14.50
C ALA A 239 21.11 46.88 -15.12
N THR A 240 20.17 46.39 -14.32
CA THR A 240 19.16 47.28 -13.68
C THR A 240 18.54 46.56 -12.48
N LEU A 241 18.80 47.11 -11.30
CA LEU A 241 18.21 46.76 -10.01
C LEU A 241 16.71 47.09 -10.01
N LEU A 242 15.84 46.11 -9.76
CA LEU A 242 14.55 46.32 -9.11
C LEU A 242 14.26 45.19 -8.10
N PRO A 243 13.56 45.50 -6.99
CA PRO A 243 13.58 44.70 -5.77
C PRO A 243 12.57 43.54 -5.84
N MET A 244 13.03 42.35 -5.44
CA MET A 244 12.18 41.20 -5.11
C MET A 244 11.56 41.40 -3.72
N PRO A 245 10.27 41.10 -3.52
CA PRO A 245 9.70 41.02 -2.18
C PRO A 245 10.13 39.72 -1.49
N ASP A 246 10.67 39.87 -0.29
CA ASP A 246 10.84 38.80 0.69
C ASP A 246 9.48 38.15 1.01
N THR A 247 9.32 36.84 0.82
CA THR A 247 8.48 36.03 1.71
C THR A 247 8.86 34.54 1.68
N ILE A 248 9.63 34.13 2.71
CA ILE A 248 9.48 32.89 3.50
C ILE A 248 9.35 31.57 2.70
N GLY A 249 10.50 30.95 2.41
CA GLY A 249 10.61 29.53 2.09
C GLY A 249 11.14 28.78 3.30
N GLN A 250 10.25 28.15 4.07
CA GLN A 250 10.61 27.18 5.08
C GLN A 250 11.34 25.99 4.46
N GLN A 251 12.34 25.54 5.19
CA GLN A 251 13.19 24.40 4.96
C GLN A 251 12.38 23.11 5.11
N THR A 252 11.75 22.63 4.03
CA THR A 252 11.15 21.29 4.02
C THR A 252 12.24 20.26 3.75
N GLN A 253 12.72 19.64 4.83
CA GLN A 253 13.53 18.44 4.76
C GLN A 253 12.76 17.33 4.05
N ARG A 254 13.43 16.76 3.06
CA ARG A 254 13.02 15.64 2.23
C ARG A 254 13.14 14.34 3.06
N PRO A 255 12.08 13.55 3.30
CA PRO A 255 12.25 12.15 3.65
C PRO A 255 12.47 11.37 2.36
N GLN A 256 13.64 10.76 2.24
CA GLN A 256 13.83 9.63 1.34
C GLN A 256 13.12 8.40 1.93
N GLN A 257 12.62 7.55 1.03
CA GLN A 257 12.17 6.17 1.23
C GLN A 257 10.70 5.97 1.63
N ALA A 258 9.86 5.75 0.62
CA ALA A 258 8.80 4.75 0.62
C ALA A 258 8.32 4.50 -0.83
N ALA A 259 9.17 3.86 -1.64
CA ALA A 259 8.71 3.13 -2.81
C ALA A 259 8.65 1.65 -2.43
N SER A 260 7.44 1.13 -2.20
CA SER A 260 7.03 -0.27 -2.43
C SER A 260 5.71 -0.54 -1.69
N LEU A 261 4.59 -0.26 -2.35
CA LEU A 261 3.36 -1.07 -2.39
C LEU A 261 2.26 -0.26 -3.08
N MET A 262 2.17 -0.35 -4.40
CA MET A 262 0.91 -0.20 -5.14
C MET A 262 1.04 -1.01 -6.42
N ASP A 263 0.71 -2.30 -6.30
CA ASP A 263 0.24 -3.12 -7.41
C ASP A 263 -1.24 -3.43 -7.17
N ALA A 264 -1.97 -3.52 -8.29
CA ALA A 264 -3.38 -3.91 -8.45
C ALA A 264 -4.44 -2.82 -8.22
N GLU A 265 -4.75 -2.06 -9.28
CA GLU A 265 -5.95 -2.29 -10.13
C GLU A 265 -6.08 -1.14 -11.14
N ALA A 266 -5.55 -1.36 -12.35
CA ALA A 266 -5.78 -0.48 -13.48
C ALA A 266 -7.21 -0.70 -14.02
N THR A 267 -8.17 0.04 -13.48
CA THR A 267 -9.47 0.23 -14.15
C THR A 267 -9.29 1.34 -15.18
N THR A 268 -9.04 0.95 -16.42
CA THR A 268 -8.97 1.83 -17.59
C THR A 268 -10.30 2.57 -17.76
N SER A 269 -10.38 3.80 -17.28
CA SER A 269 -11.53 4.69 -17.50
C SER A 269 -11.47 5.20 -18.93
N ARG A 270 -12.12 4.47 -19.84
CA ARG A 270 -12.29 4.86 -21.24
C ARG A 270 -13.33 5.99 -21.29
N VAL A 271 -12.88 7.21 -21.62
CA VAL A 271 -13.77 8.35 -21.86
C VAL A 271 -14.55 8.08 -23.13
N PHE A 272 -15.84 7.74 -22.98
CA PHE A 272 -16.76 7.57 -24.10
C PHE A 272 -17.11 8.92 -24.72
N THR A 273 -17.13 8.97 -26.04
CA THR A 273 -17.57 10.16 -26.78
C THR A 273 -19.10 10.34 -26.64
N PRO A 274 -19.63 11.57 -26.76
CA PRO A 274 -21.09 11.81 -26.68
C PRO A 274 -21.92 11.00 -27.68
N ALA A 275 -21.33 10.56 -28.79
CA ALA A 275 -21.97 9.72 -29.79
C ALA A 275 -22.14 8.25 -29.36
N GLU A 276 -21.21 7.70 -28.56
CA GLU A 276 -21.32 6.32 -28.06
C GLU A 276 -22.37 6.18 -26.93
N ARG A 277 -22.62 7.26 -26.18
CA ARG A 277 -23.64 7.29 -25.11
C ARG A 277 -25.07 7.21 -25.66
N ALA A 278 -25.31 7.67 -26.89
CA ALA A 278 -26.62 7.63 -27.52
C ALA A 278 -26.99 6.22 -28.04
N ALA A 279 -26.00 5.38 -28.37
CA ALA A 279 -26.24 4.04 -28.90
C ALA A 279 -26.52 2.97 -27.82
N MET A 280 -26.13 3.22 -26.55
CA MET A 280 -26.35 2.27 -25.45
C MET A 280 -27.76 2.33 -24.84
N LEU A 281 -28.58 3.31 -25.20
CA LEU A 281 -29.93 3.49 -24.63
C LEU A 281 -31.04 2.73 -25.38
N ASP A 282 -30.73 2.03 -26.47
CA ASP A 282 -31.71 1.31 -27.31
C ASP A 282 -31.50 -0.22 -27.37
N ALA A 283 -30.76 -0.81 -26.42
CA ALA A 283 -30.61 -2.26 -26.34
C ALA A 283 -31.85 -2.90 -25.68
N PRO A 284 -32.55 -3.84 -26.35
CA PRO A 284 -33.70 -4.52 -25.77
C PRO A 284 -33.26 -5.47 -24.64
N THR A 285 -33.90 -5.33 -23.49
CA THR A 285 -33.77 -6.25 -22.34
C THR A 285 -34.24 -7.64 -22.73
N GLN A 286 -33.32 -8.57 -22.96
CA GLN A 286 -33.61 -10.00 -23.00
C GLN A 286 -33.76 -10.52 -21.56
N SER A 287 -35.00 -10.78 -21.17
CA SER A 287 -35.33 -11.56 -19.99
C SER A 287 -34.82 -12.99 -20.19
N GLN A 288 -33.83 -13.39 -19.40
CA GLN A 288 -33.34 -14.76 -19.35
C GLN A 288 -34.18 -15.52 -18.31
N GLU A 289 -35.13 -16.32 -18.81
CA GLU A 289 -35.81 -17.36 -18.05
C GLU A 289 -34.76 -18.34 -17.50
N VAL A 290 -34.72 -18.48 -16.18
CA VAL A 290 -33.94 -19.51 -15.50
C VAL A 290 -34.80 -20.77 -15.52
N ALA A 291 -34.40 -21.73 -16.35
CA ALA A 291 -34.95 -23.08 -16.33
C ALA A 291 -34.45 -23.80 -15.07
N ASP A 292 -35.39 -24.36 -14.33
CA ASP A 292 -35.16 -25.34 -13.27
C ASP A 292 -34.53 -26.59 -13.89
N ASP A 293 -33.25 -26.85 -13.58
CA ASP A 293 -32.55 -28.06 -14.01
C ASP A 293 -32.64 -29.11 -12.88
N ASP A 294 -33.48 -30.11 -13.12
CA ASP A 294 -33.64 -31.32 -12.35
C ASP A 294 -32.32 -32.11 -12.30
N MET A 295 -31.60 -32.00 -11.17
CA MET A 295 -30.41 -32.82 -10.92
C MET A 295 -30.82 -34.14 -10.25
N GLU A 296 -30.81 -35.21 -11.05
CA GLU A 296 -31.05 -36.60 -10.64
C GLU A 296 -30.13 -37.05 -9.47
N PRO A 297 -30.64 -37.89 -8.55
CA PRO A 297 -29.82 -38.47 -7.48
C PRO A 297 -28.92 -39.59 -8.02
N ALA A 298 -27.63 -39.51 -7.68
CA ALA A 298 -26.63 -40.53 -8.01
C ALA A 298 -26.96 -41.90 -7.36
N PRO A 299 -26.65 -43.03 -8.02
CA PRO A 299 -26.97 -44.36 -7.52
C PRO A 299 -26.05 -44.79 -6.37
N ASP A 300 -26.66 -45.49 -5.42
CA ASP A 300 -26.06 -46.15 -4.27
C ASP A 300 -24.84 -47.01 -4.67
N ARG A 301 -23.68 -46.67 -4.11
CA ARG A 301 -22.52 -47.56 -4.13
C ARG A 301 -22.58 -48.47 -2.90
N GLU A 302 -22.92 -49.73 -3.16
CA GLU A 302 -22.75 -50.84 -2.23
C GLU A 302 -21.29 -50.88 -1.77
N ILE A 303 -21.10 -50.71 -0.46
CA ILE A 303 -19.80 -50.88 0.21
C ILE A 303 -19.66 -52.37 0.48
N GLU A 304 -18.85 -53.06 -0.33
CA GLU A 304 -18.46 -54.44 -0.05
C GLU A 304 -17.61 -54.51 1.24
N ASP A 305 -18.04 -55.41 2.13
CA ASP A 305 -17.36 -55.79 3.36
C ASP A 305 -15.94 -56.32 3.08
N MET A 306 -14.93 -55.60 3.55
CA MET A 306 -13.57 -56.14 3.71
C MET A 306 -13.32 -56.56 5.17
N PRO A 307 -12.80 -57.77 5.42
CA PRO A 307 -12.54 -58.25 6.78
C PRO A 307 -11.34 -57.54 7.41
N VAL A 308 -11.60 -56.81 8.50
CA VAL A 308 -10.57 -56.21 9.35
C VAL A 308 -9.89 -57.29 10.18
N ALA A 309 -8.59 -57.45 9.98
CA ALA A 309 -7.72 -58.32 10.76
C ALA A 309 -7.67 -57.91 12.24
N GLY A 310 -7.79 -58.89 13.13
CA GLY A 310 -7.85 -58.70 14.58
C GLY A 310 -6.55 -58.20 15.23
N PRO A 311 -6.63 -57.69 16.47
CA PRO A 311 -5.52 -57.06 17.17
C PRO A 311 -4.48 -58.09 17.67
N ALA A 312 -3.22 -57.83 17.34
CA ALA A 312 -2.06 -58.54 17.87
C ALA A 312 -1.86 -58.24 19.37
N ALA A 313 -1.60 -59.29 20.13
CA ALA A 313 -1.43 -59.27 21.58
C ALA A 313 -0.26 -58.38 22.07
N PRO A 314 -0.36 -57.77 23.27
CA PRO A 314 0.70 -56.94 23.82
C PRO A 314 1.89 -57.79 24.34
N ALA A 315 3.10 -57.42 23.91
CA ALA A 315 4.35 -57.98 24.36
C ALA A 315 4.63 -57.63 25.84
N LYS A 316 5.11 -58.62 26.60
CA LYS A 316 5.44 -58.52 28.03
C LYS A 316 6.68 -57.62 28.25
N PRO A 317 6.70 -56.78 29.31
CA PRO A 317 7.86 -55.94 29.64
C PRO A 317 9.03 -56.78 30.19
N ARG A 318 10.23 -56.55 29.64
CA ARG A 318 11.50 -57.12 30.13
C ARG A 318 11.93 -56.37 31.40
N THR A 319 12.10 -57.11 32.48
CA THR A 319 12.70 -56.66 33.75
C THR A 319 14.19 -56.39 33.56
N ILE A 320 14.62 -55.14 33.83
CA ILE A 320 16.03 -54.75 33.88
C ILE A 320 16.50 -54.82 35.33
N THR A 321 17.32 -55.82 35.63
CA THR A 321 17.99 -55.99 36.92
C THR A 321 19.20 -55.06 37.00
N LYS A 322 19.12 -53.98 37.81
CA LYS A 322 20.28 -53.13 38.14
C LYS A 322 21.26 -53.91 39.02
N ARG A 323 22.41 -54.27 38.44
CA ARG A 323 23.56 -54.86 39.15
C ARG A 323 24.30 -53.75 39.90
N ARG A 324 24.17 -53.75 41.23
CA ARG A 324 24.89 -52.89 42.17
C ARG A 324 26.34 -53.40 42.24
N ARG A 325 27.32 -52.59 41.80
CA ARG A 325 28.74 -52.83 42.11
C ARG A 325 29.06 -52.12 43.43
N ARG A 326 29.66 -52.87 44.35
CA ARG A 326 30.40 -52.36 45.50
C ARG A 326 31.82 -52.01 45.06
#